data_AF-A0A832TXB4-F1
#
_entry.id   AF-A0A832TXB4-F1
#
_cell.length_a   1.000
_cell.length_b   1.000
_cell.length_c   1.000
_cell.angle_alpha   90.00
_cell.angle_beta   90.00
_cell.angle_gamma   90.00
#
_symmetry.space_group_name_H-M   'P 1'
#
loop_
_entity.id
_entity.type
_entity.pdbx_description
1 polymer ?
#
loop_
_entity_poly.entity_id
_entity_poly.type
_entity_poly.pdbx_seq_one_letter_code
_entity_poly.pdbx_strand_id
1 'polypeptide(L)' 'MSDIQRIVELYNLYGSKRRVAKELGMSRNTVARYLQRVQDVKDGVEDEILPKNRQIQRPCTIMTPEIRGFIHSILEE' A
#
# COMPACT_ATOMS: atom_id res chain seq x y z
N MET A 1 0.13 11.25 -12.65
CA MET A 1 1.18 10.20 -12.65
C MET A 1 1.08 9.47 -11.32
N SER A 2 1.02 8.14 -11.31
CA SER A 2 0.88 7.38 -10.07
C SER A 2 2.21 7.35 -9.31
N ASP A 3 2.17 7.41 -7.98
CA ASP A 3 3.38 7.39 -7.13
C ASP A 3 4.31 6.19 -7.45
N ILE A 4 3.75 5.08 -7.94
CA ILE A 4 4.47 3.87 -8.33
C ILE A 4 5.35 4.11 -9.57
N GLN A 5 4.84 4.83 -10.56
CA GLN A 5 5.59 5.15 -11.77
C GLN A 5 6.85 5.94 -11.39
N ARG A 6 6.69 6.92 -10.50
CA ARG A 6 7.80 7.73 -9.99
C ARG A 6 8.81 6.92 -9.19
N ILE A 7 8.36 5.95 -8.39
CA ILE A 7 9.22 5.01 -7.68
C ILE A 7 10.10 4.23 -8.66
N VAL A 8 9.53 3.71 -9.74
CA VAL A 8 10.27 2.92 -10.74
C VAL A 8 11.30 3.78 -11.46
N GLU A 9 10.92 4.97 -11.91
CA GLU A 9 11.83 5.93 -12.55
C GLU A 9 13.04 6.25 -11.68
N LEU A 10 12.80 6.66 -10.43
CA LEU A 10 13.87 7.02 -9.50
C LEU A 10 14.74 5.82 -9.13
N TYR A 11 14.15 4.63 -9.04
CA TYR A 11 14.90 3.41 -8.80
C TYR A 11 15.80 3.05 -9.98
N ASN A 12 15.31 3.16 -11.21
CA ASN A 12 16.11 2.93 -12.40
C ASN A 12 17.25 3.95 -12.54
N LEU A 13 17.02 5.20 -12.13
CA LEU A 13 18.03 6.26 -12.16
C LEU A 13 19.12 6.07 -11.09
N TYR A 14 18.74 5.70 -9.86
CA TYR A 14 19.64 5.69 -8.72
C TYR A 14 20.16 4.31 -8.32
N GLY A 15 19.47 3.23 -8.67
CA GLY A 15 19.75 1.87 -8.22
C GLY A 15 19.57 1.64 -6.72
N SER A 16 19.08 2.62 -5.95
CA SER A 16 19.06 2.57 -4.48
C SER A 16 17.69 2.85 -3.89
N LYS A 17 17.08 1.82 -3.31
CA LYS A 17 15.79 1.90 -2.59
C LYS A 17 15.84 2.92 -1.45
N ARG A 18 16.99 3.07 -0.77
CA ARG A 18 17.18 4.04 0.32
C ARG A 18 17.13 5.48 -0.17
N ARG A 19 17.72 5.75 -1.35
CA ARG A 19 17.72 7.09 -1.94
C ARG A 19 16.33 7.47 -2.44
N VAL A 20 15.65 6.55 -3.13
CA VAL A 20 14.26 6.73 -3.57
C VAL A 20 13.33 7.02 -2.39
N ALA A 21 13.48 6.28 -1.30
CA ALA A 21 12.68 6.46 -0.08
C ALA A 21 12.84 7.86 0.53
N LYS A 22 14.08 8.38 0.59
CA LYS A 22 14.35 9.74 1.05
C LYS A 22 13.73 10.81 0.14
N GLU A 23 13.89 10.63 -1.17
CA GLU A 23 13.39 11.58 -2.18
C GLU A 23 11.86 11.71 -2.14
N LEU A 24 11.17 10.59 -1.96
CA LEU A 24 9.71 10.53 -1.96
C LEU A 24 9.08 10.67 -0.56
N GLY A 25 9.87 10.84 0.50
CA GLY A 25 9.37 10.90 1.87
C GLY A 25 8.63 9.61 2.31
N MET A 26 8.97 8.47 1.72
CA MET A 26 8.31 7.18 1.97
C MET A 26 9.20 6.23 2.76
N SER A 27 8.58 5.20 3.39
CA SER A 27 9.36 4.14 4.02
C SER A 27 10.10 3.31 2.96
N ARG A 28 11.34 2.87 3.28
CA ARG A 28 12.10 1.94 2.42
C ARG A 28 11.31 0.66 2.13
N ASN A 29 10.51 0.20 3.09
CA ASN A 29 9.67 -0.99 2.95
C ASN A 29 8.57 -0.79 1.91
N THR A 30 7.96 0.40 1.88
CA THR A 30 6.97 0.79 0.87
C THR A 30 7.57 0.76 -0.53
N VAL A 31 8.76 1.36 -0.70
CA VAL A 31 9.49 1.34 -1.97
C VAL A 31 9.80 -0.09 -2.42
N ALA A 32 10.35 -0.91 -1.51
CA ALA A 32 10.67 -2.31 -1.81
C ALA A 32 9.43 -3.12 -2.21
N ARG A 33 8.31 -2.95 -1.50
CA ARG A 33 7.04 -3.62 -1.79
C ARG A 33 6.49 -3.25 -3.17
N TYR A 34 6.53 -1.97 -3.54
CA TYR A 34 6.03 -1.54 -4.83
C TYR A 34 6.92 -1.99 -5.99
N LEU A 35 8.25 -1.95 -5.82
CA LEU A 35 9.16 -2.48 -6.82
C LEU A 35 8.95 -3.99 -7.03
N GLN A 36 8.76 -4.74 -5.95
CA GLN A 36 8.48 -6.18 -6.05
C GLN A 36 7.18 -6.43 -6.81
N ARG A 37 6.09 -5.75 -6.46
CA ARG A 37 4.81 -5.92 -7.17
C ARG A 37 4.87 -5.56 -8.64
N VAL A 38 5.64 -4.55 -9.02
CA VAL A 38 5.88 -4.23 -10.43
C VAL A 38 6.57 -5.39 -11.13
N GLN A 39 7.51 -6.05 -10.45
CA GLN A 39 8.19 -7.22 -10.97
C GLN A 39 7.25 -8.43 -11.05
N ASP A 40 6.47 -8.70 -10.00
CA ASP A 40 5.50 -9.80 -9.96
C ASP A 40 4.49 -9.71 -11.11
N VAL A 41 4.04 -8.50 -11.45
CA VAL A 41 3.14 -8.28 -12.60
C VAL A 41 3.85 -8.50 -13.93
N LYS A 42 5.11 -8.09 -14.07
CA LYS A 42 5.91 -8.37 -15.27
C LYS A 42 6.17 -9.87 -15.46
N ASP A 43 6.33 -10.58 -14.35
CA ASP A 43 6.59 -12.01 -14.32
C ASP A 43 5.29 -12.84 -14.42
N GLY A 44 4.12 -12.18 -14.49
CA GLY A 44 2.82 -12.83 -14.63
C GLY A 44 2.33 -13.53 -13.35
N VAL A 45 2.93 -13.23 -12.20
CA VAL A 45 2.52 -13.76 -10.88
C VAL A 45 1.26 -13.07 -10.37
N GLU A 46 1.12 -11.78 -10.67
CA GLU A 46 -0.02 -10.94 -10.27
C GLU A 46 -0.56 -10.21 -11.50
N ASP A 47 -1.88 -10.01 -11.58
CA ASP A 47 -2.50 -9.31 -12.72
C ASP A 47 -2.40 -7.78 -12.60
N GLU A 48 -2.39 -7.25 -11.37
CA GLU A 48 -2.43 -5.81 -11.10
C GLU A 48 -1.47 -5.39 -9.98
N ILE A 49 -0.77 -4.27 -10.15
CA ILE A 49 0.15 -3.73 -9.12
C ILE A 49 -0.64 -3.24 -7.88
N LEU A 50 -1.82 -2.68 -8.11
CA LEU A 50 -2.76 -2.21 -7.10
C LEU A 50 -4.13 -2.85 -7.38
N PRO A 51 -4.41 -4.03 -6.82
CA PRO A 51 -5.70 -4.68 -7.04
C PRO A 51 -6.83 -3.78 -6.53
N LYS A 52 -7.87 -3.57 -7.36
CA LYS A 52 -9.04 -2.76 -7.00
C LYS A 52 -9.75 -3.30 -5.75
N ASN A 53 -9.81 -4.62 -5.62
CA ASN A 53 -10.48 -5.31 -4.52
C ASN A 53 -9.45 -6.00 -3.61
N ARG A 54 -8.77 -5.24 -2.76
CA ARG A 54 -7.85 -5.81 -1.76
C ARG A 54 -8.63 -6.52 -0.65
N GLN A 55 -8.54 -7.84 -0.61
CA GLN A 55 -8.90 -8.60 0.59
C GLN A 55 -7.76 -8.52 1.61
N ILE A 56 -7.89 -7.59 2.55
CA ILE A 56 -6.96 -7.47 3.68
C ILE A 56 -7.47 -8.38 4.79
N GLN A 57 -6.76 -9.49 5.06
CA GLN A 57 -7.06 -10.32 6.22
C GLN A 57 -6.82 -9.50 7.49
N ARG A 58 -7.91 -9.19 8.22
CA ARG A 58 -7.87 -8.50 9.51
C ARG A 58 -8.19 -9.50 10.61
N PRO A 59 -7.17 -10.14 11.22
CA PRO A 59 -7.39 -11.25 12.15
C PRO A 59 -8.12 -10.83 13.44
N CYS A 60 -8.03 -9.55 13.84
CA CYS A 60 -8.68 -9.02 15.03
C CYS A 60 -9.52 -7.79 14.66
N THR A 61 -10.80 -7.99 14.39
CA THR A 61 -11.72 -6.87 14.17
C THR A 61 -12.39 -6.53 15.50
N ILE A 62 -11.86 -5.53 16.20
CA ILE A 62 -12.46 -5.00 17.44
C ILE A 62 -13.82 -4.31 17.14
N MET A 63 -14.03 -3.86 15.90
CA MET A 63 -15.29 -3.26 15.44
C MET A 63 -16.39 -4.32 15.28
N THR A 64 -17.05 -4.67 16.38
CA THR A 64 -18.27 -5.48 16.36
C THR A 64 -19.50 -4.61 16.06
N PRO A 65 -20.64 -5.19 15.66
CA PRO A 65 -21.89 -4.44 15.47
C PRO A 65 -22.33 -3.68 16.73
N GLU A 66 -22.08 -4.23 17.91
CA GLU A 66 -22.43 -3.64 19.20
C GLU A 66 -21.59 -2.38 19.47
N ILE A 67 -20.26 -2.46 19.25
CA ILE A 67 -19.36 -1.31 19.40
C ILE A 67 -19.72 -0.22 18.38
N ARG A 68 -20.09 -0.61 17.15
CA ARG A 68 -20.55 0.34 16.13
C ARG A 68 -21.81 1.07 16.59
N GLY A 69 -22.81 0.34 17.10
CA GLY A 69 -24.05 0.93 17.62
C GLY A 69 -23.79 1.90 18.78
N PHE A 70 -22.90 1.53 19.68
CA PHE A 70 -22.49 2.39 20.79
C PHE A 70 -21.85 3.71 20.31
N ILE A 71 -20.94 3.64 19.34
CA ILE A 71 -20.34 4.85 18.75
C ILE A 71 -21.41 5.75 18.12
N HIS A 72 -22.36 5.17 17.37
CA HIS A 72 -23.46 5.96 16.78
C HIS A 72 -24.32 6.63 17.86
N SER A 73 -24.64 5.94 18.96
CA SER A 73 -25.41 6.56 20.05
C SER A 73 -24.71 7.75 20.71
N ILE A 74 -23.38 7.78 20.74
CA ILE A 74 -22.61 8.93 21.25
C ILE A 74 -22.60 10.11 20.27
N LEU A 75 -22.66 9.82 18.97
CA LEU A 75 -22.54 10.83 17.90
C LEU A 75 -23.89 11.41 17.46
N GLU A 76 -25.01 10.79 17.80
CA GLU A 76 -26.37 11.27 17.53
C GLU A 76 -26.94 12.17 18.66
N GLU A 77 -26.16 12.42 19.72
CA GLU A 77 -26.34 13.51 20.70
C GLU A 77 -25.65 14.81 20.27
#